data_AF-A0A943A3R7-F1
#
_entry.id   AF-A0A943A3R7-F1
#
_cell.length_a   1.000
_cell.length_b   1.000
_cell.length_c   1.000
_cell.angle_alpha   90.00
_cell.angle_beta   90.00
_cell.angle_gamma   90.00
#
_symmetry.space_group_name_H-M   'P 1'
#
loop_
_entity.id
_entity.type
_entity.pdbx_description
1 polymer ?
#
loop_
_entity_poly.entity_id
_entity_poly.type
_entity_poly.pdbx_seq_one_letter_code
_entity_poly.pdbx_strand_id
1 'polypeptide(L)'
;MIYDFSNFKGDVSFKQKYFKEGIDNSILNENEVLNRVSIFNDIASFEDLFNKDIYDFSLDEVKLLLSGLGKSEVSTLASVLSVLKEYVQFALLNKKSKYAIPSILNIKLNYLYNFVSTSKRDKKYLTRKELFSIIEKLKNFQDKALLLLIFKGVLGYQYKDLSNLRSSDLDFESRKLNYRHYYIDKDPEGNKVEFVEEKEILLTDEEAYILKAADCELEYYPPIDKNKKNQGAFSLKETEYLFKKADSNRSRDLDDNLAQQTFFLRLKWAKECFKNDMLTPRSLYIAGYVYNLLQMEIQWKAGEMTELLKDKSIGISYLTLKNAYYCLKEKYKIEDEMESSYNN
;
A
#
# COMPACT_ATOMS: atom_id res chain seq x y z
N MET A 1 -20.15 -3.59 -22.13
CA MET A 1 -19.30 -4.46 -21.29
C MET A 1 -20.18 -5.39 -20.51
N ILE A 2 -19.87 -6.69 -20.49
CA ILE A 2 -20.60 -7.68 -19.67
C ILE A 2 -19.82 -7.76 -18.35
N TYR A 3 -20.33 -7.13 -17.31
CA TYR A 3 -19.80 -7.33 -15.96
C TYR A 3 -20.16 -8.75 -15.53
N ASP A 4 -19.17 -9.47 -14.99
CA ASP A 4 -19.39 -10.82 -14.52
C ASP A 4 -20.12 -10.80 -13.17
N PHE A 5 -21.41 -11.11 -13.23
CA PHE A 5 -22.30 -11.19 -12.08
C PHE A 5 -22.58 -12.66 -11.67
N SER A 6 -21.85 -13.63 -12.24
CA SER A 6 -22.11 -15.07 -12.04
C SER A 6 -21.97 -15.52 -10.60
N ASN A 7 -21.21 -14.78 -9.78
CA ASN A 7 -20.92 -15.11 -8.39
C ASN A 7 -21.94 -14.51 -7.41
N PHE A 8 -22.93 -13.75 -7.88
CA PHE A 8 -23.95 -13.18 -7.01
C PHE A 8 -25.01 -14.24 -6.66
N LYS A 9 -25.29 -14.41 -5.37
CA LYS A 9 -26.41 -15.20 -4.86
C LYS A 9 -27.49 -14.26 -4.31
N GLY A 10 -28.76 -14.66 -4.45
CA GLY A 10 -29.94 -13.81 -4.26
C GLY A 10 -30.67 -13.49 -5.57
N ASP A 11 -31.54 -12.49 -5.58
CA ASP A 11 -32.18 -11.99 -6.81
C ASP A 11 -31.11 -11.28 -7.67
N VAL A 12 -30.34 -12.06 -8.44
CA VAL A 12 -29.27 -11.58 -9.34
C VAL A 12 -29.81 -10.46 -10.24
N SER A 13 -31.07 -10.56 -10.64
CA SER A 13 -31.75 -9.54 -11.43
C SER A 13 -31.88 -8.20 -10.68
N PHE A 14 -32.04 -8.23 -9.35
CA PHE A 14 -32.14 -7.03 -8.53
C PHE A 14 -30.78 -6.35 -8.28
N LYS A 15 -29.71 -7.12 -8.03
CA LYS A 15 -28.35 -6.56 -7.98
C LYS A 15 -27.92 -5.99 -9.33
N GLN A 16 -28.24 -6.68 -10.42
CA GLN A 16 -28.03 -6.14 -11.78
C GLN A 16 -28.82 -4.86 -12.03
N LYS A 17 -30.07 -4.78 -11.57
CA LYS A 17 -30.89 -3.56 -11.63
C LYS A 17 -30.22 -2.40 -10.87
N TYR A 18 -29.68 -2.65 -9.68
CA TYR A 18 -28.95 -1.64 -8.90
C TYR A 18 -27.75 -1.07 -9.68
N PHE A 19 -26.92 -1.92 -10.29
CA PHE A 19 -25.78 -1.45 -11.08
C PHE A 19 -26.22 -0.71 -12.34
N LYS A 20 -27.23 -1.22 -13.05
CA LYS A 20 -27.74 -0.61 -14.27
C LYS A 20 -28.30 0.79 -14.00
N GLU A 21 -29.15 0.95 -12.99
CA GLU A 21 -29.71 2.27 -12.63
C GLU A 21 -28.63 3.22 -12.09
N GLY A 22 -27.60 2.70 -11.40
CA GLY A 22 -26.46 3.51 -10.98
C GLY A 22 -25.66 4.08 -12.17
N ILE A 23 -25.47 3.29 -13.22
CA ILE A 23 -24.81 3.74 -14.46
C ILE A 23 -25.70 4.70 -15.23
N ASP A 24 -26.98 4.34 -15.44
CA ASP A 24 -27.93 5.14 -16.24
C ASP A 24 -28.13 6.54 -15.63
N ASN A 25 -28.10 6.65 -14.30
CA ASN A 25 -28.20 7.93 -13.59
C ASN A 25 -26.87 8.67 -13.40
N SER A 26 -25.77 8.18 -14.00
CA SER A 26 -24.41 8.74 -13.85
C SER A 26 -23.93 8.84 -12.39
N ILE A 27 -24.47 7.99 -11.51
CA ILE A 27 -24.05 7.88 -10.10
C ILE A 27 -22.80 7.00 -9.99
N LEU A 28 -22.67 6.01 -10.89
CA LEU A 28 -21.56 5.06 -10.92
C LEU A 28 -20.79 5.13 -12.23
N ASN A 29 -19.46 5.21 -12.14
CA ASN A 29 -18.56 4.97 -13.27
C ASN A 29 -18.08 3.50 -13.31
N GLU A 30 -17.41 3.12 -14.40
CA GLU A 30 -16.96 1.74 -14.62
C GLU A 30 -16.05 1.20 -13.50
N ASN A 31 -15.12 2.03 -12.99
CA ASN A 31 -14.22 1.64 -11.92
C ASN A 31 -14.98 1.43 -10.60
N GLU A 32 -15.98 2.27 -10.32
CA GLU A 32 -16.84 2.12 -9.14
C GLU A 32 -17.69 0.85 -9.23
N VAL A 33 -18.19 0.50 -10.41
CA VAL A 33 -18.91 -0.76 -10.63
C VAL A 33 -18.00 -1.95 -10.34
N LEU A 34 -16.78 -1.98 -10.88
CA LEU A 34 -15.81 -3.06 -10.63
C LEU A 34 -15.48 -3.19 -9.14
N ASN A 35 -15.24 -2.07 -8.46
CA ASN A 35 -14.96 -2.06 -7.02
C ASN A 35 -16.14 -2.60 -6.20
N ARG A 36 -17.37 -2.18 -6.53
CA ARG A 36 -18.57 -2.66 -5.85
C ARG A 36 -18.81 -4.15 -6.11
N VAL A 37 -18.63 -4.63 -7.35
CA VAL A 37 -18.74 -6.06 -7.69
C VAL A 37 -17.78 -6.90 -6.85
N SER A 38 -16.53 -6.45 -6.67
CA SER A 38 -15.56 -7.09 -5.80
C SER A 38 -16.06 -7.19 -4.34
N ILE A 39 -16.66 -6.12 -3.81
CA ILE A 39 -17.27 -6.12 -2.47
C ILE A 39 -18.43 -7.12 -2.38
N PHE A 40 -19.29 -7.19 -3.39
CA PHE A 40 -20.39 -8.16 -3.41
C PHE A 40 -19.90 -9.61 -3.47
N ASN A 41 -18.81 -9.88 -4.20
CA ASN A 41 -18.17 -11.19 -4.22
C ASN A 41 -17.58 -11.56 -2.84
N ASP A 42 -16.98 -10.61 -2.13
CA ASP A 42 -16.46 -10.83 -0.76
C ASP A 42 -17.58 -11.26 0.21
N ILE A 43 -18.80 -10.73 0.06
CA ILE A 43 -19.92 -11.02 0.98
C ILE A 43 -20.81 -12.21 0.55
N ALA A 44 -20.68 -12.69 -0.69
CA ALA A 44 -21.56 -13.72 -1.27
C ALA A 44 -21.61 -15.01 -0.42
N SER A 45 -20.48 -15.41 0.17
CA SER A 45 -20.41 -16.57 1.06
C SER A 45 -21.28 -16.44 2.32
N PHE A 46 -21.50 -15.21 2.82
CA PHE A 46 -22.38 -14.95 3.96
C PHE A 46 -23.85 -14.93 3.56
N GLU A 47 -24.17 -14.42 2.38
CA GLU A 47 -25.53 -14.51 1.83
C GLU A 47 -25.95 -15.97 1.62
N ASP A 48 -25.02 -16.80 1.14
CA ASP A 48 -25.21 -18.26 1.08
C ASP A 48 -25.38 -18.88 2.47
N LEU A 49 -24.54 -18.50 3.44
CA LEU A 49 -24.60 -19.02 4.81
C LEU A 49 -25.94 -18.72 5.49
N PHE A 50 -26.49 -17.52 5.30
CA PHE A 50 -27.74 -17.09 5.94
C PHE A 50 -28.98 -17.35 5.08
N ASN A 51 -28.80 -17.77 3.83
CA ASN A 51 -29.85 -17.98 2.84
C ASN A 51 -30.78 -16.76 2.68
N LYS A 52 -30.18 -15.56 2.68
CA LYS A 52 -30.85 -14.26 2.58
C LYS A 52 -29.95 -13.28 1.83
N ASP A 53 -30.53 -12.22 1.30
CA ASP A 53 -29.77 -11.09 0.74
C ASP A 53 -29.39 -10.11 1.86
N ILE A 54 -28.31 -9.35 1.69
CA ILE A 54 -27.76 -8.41 2.68
C ILE A 54 -28.79 -7.39 3.20
N TYR A 55 -29.79 -7.00 2.40
CA TYR A 55 -30.84 -6.08 2.85
C TYR A 55 -31.77 -6.67 3.92
N ASP A 56 -31.82 -8.00 4.05
CA ASP A 56 -32.63 -8.74 5.01
C ASP A 56 -31.79 -9.31 6.18
N PHE A 57 -30.54 -8.85 6.36
CA PHE A 57 -29.72 -9.29 7.49
C PHE A 57 -30.17 -8.64 8.80
N SER A 58 -30.26 -9.46 9.85
CA SER A 58 -30.36 -9.04 11.24
C SER A 58 -29.05 -8.39 11.72
N LEU A 59 -29.12 -7.67 12.84
CA LEU A 59 -27.95 -6.98 13.38
C LEU A 59 -26.78 -7.93 13.66
N ASP A 60 -27.06 -9.14 14.17
CA ASP A 60 -26.01 -10.10 14.50
C ASP A 60 -25.40 -10.77 13.26
N GLU A 61 -26.21 -11.01 12.22
CA GLU A 61 -25.71 -11.45 10.90
C GLU A 61 -24.80 -10.38 10.27
N VAL A 62 -25.13 -9.09 10.41
CA VAL A 62 -24.26 -8.00 9.94
C VAL A 62 -22.96 -7.91 10.76
N LYS A 63 -23.01 -8.10 12.09
CA LYS A 63 -21.79 -8.16 12.92
C LYS A 63 -20.89 -9.32 12.51
N LEU A 64 -21.47 -10.50 12.25
CA LEU A 64 -20.71 -11.67 11.80
C LEU A 64 -20.08 -11.43 10.43
N LEU A 65 -20.82 -10.83 9.49
CA LEU A 65 -20.31 -10.41 8.19
C LEU A 65 -19.10 -9.47 8.33
N LEU A 66 -19.26 -8.35 9.05
CA LEU A 66 -18.21 -7.34 9.19
C LEU A 66 -16.94 -7.91 9.84
N SER A 67 -17.10 -8.81 10.82
CA SER A 67 -15.98 -9.49 11.48
C SER A 67 -15.32 -10.53 10.57
N GLY A 68 -16.14 -11.29 9.83
CA GLY A 68 -15.68 -12.36 8.95
C GLY A 68 -14.99 -11.87 7.67
N LEU A 69 -15.23 -10.64 7.24
CA LEU A 69 -14.46 -9.99 6.16
C LEU A 69 -12.96 -9.86 6.49
N GLY A 70 -12.59 -9.90 7.77
CA GLY A 70 -11.21 -9.95 8.21
C GLY A 70 -10.35 -8.82 7.65
N LYS A 71 -10.89 -7.60 7.55
CA LYS A 71 -10.12 -6.42 7.10
C LYS A 71 -9.27 -5.88 8.25
N SER A 72 -8.09 -5.33 7.93
CA SER A 72 -7.13 -4.79 8.92
C SER A 72 -7.30 -3.28 9.17
N GLU A 73 -8.12 -2.60 8.38
CA GLU A 73 -8.35 -1.15 8.48
C GLU A 73 -9.84 -0.81 8.65
N VAL A 74 -10.11 0.16 9.52
CA VAL A 74 -11.45 0.73 9.71
C VAL A 74 -11.93 1.45 8.45
N SER A 75 -11.03 2.16 7.75
CA SER A 75 -11.31 2.82 6.46
C SER A 75 -11.86 1.84 5.43
N THR A 76 -11.22 0.69 5.28
CA THR A 76 -11.68 -0.33 4.33
C THR A 76 -13.05 -0.89 4.72
N LEU A 77 -13.28 -1.20 6.00
CA LEU A 77 -14.61 -1.61 6.47
C LEU A 77 -15.66 -0.51 6.29
N ALA A 78 -15.29 0.75 6.48
CA ALA A 78 -16.19 1.89 6.29
C ALA A 78 -16.59 2.04 4.82
N SER A 79 -15.66 1.88 3.88
CA SER A 79 -15.96 1.87 2.45
C SER A 79 -16.89 0.72 2.08
N VAL A 80 -16.64 -0.49 2.58
CA VAL A 80 -17.54 -1.64 2.39
C VAL A 80 -18.93 -1.33 2.96
N LEU A 81 -19.01 -0.88 4.22
CA LEU A 81 -20.27 -0.54 4.87
C LEU A 81 -21.04 0.54 4.09
N SER A 82 -20.35 1.56 3.54
CA SER A 82 -20.99 2.61 2.73
C SER A 82 -21.68 2.03 1.51
N VAL A 83 -20.96 1.19 0.75
CA VAL A 83 -21.51 0.51 -0.44
C VAL A 83 -22.70 -0.36 -0.08
N LEU A 84 -22.60 -1.14 1.00
CA LEU A 84 -23.71 -1.99 1.44
C LEU A 84 -24.91 -1.16 1.90
N LYS A 85 -24.70 -0.06 2.64
CA LYS A 85 -25.78 0.84 3.05
C LYS A 85 -26.51 1.45 1.85
N GLU A 86 -25.78 1.91 0.83
CA GLU A 86 -26.37 2.46 -0.39
C GLU A 86 -27.21 1.41 -1.12
N TYR A 87 -26.72 0.17 -1.22
CA TYR A 87 -27.48 -0.92 -1.81
C TYR A 87 -28.75 -1.27 -1.01
N VAL A 88 -28.65 -1.31 0.32
CA VAL A 88 -29.82 -1.57 1.17
C VAL A 88 -30.84 -0.43 1.12
N GLN A 89 -30.39 0.82 1.01
CA GLN A 89 -31.28 1.97 0.75
C GLN A 89 -32.01 1.80 -0.59
N PHE A 90 -31.30 1.39 -1.64
CA PHE A 90 -31.92 1.09 -2.93
C PHE A 90 -32.97 -0.04 -2.82
N ALA A 91 -32.69 -1.09 -2.05
CA ALA A 91 -33.62 -2.18 -1.77
C ALA A 91 -34.89 -1.71 -1.04
N LEU A 92 -34.75 -0.78 -0.08
CA LEU A 92 -35.90 -0.19 0.63
C LEU A 92 -36.79 0.64 -0.29
N LEU A 93 -36.19 1.50 -1.12
CA LEU A 93 -36.94 2.32 -2.09
C LEU A 93 -37.73 1.45 -3.08
N ASN A 94 -37.18 0.29 -3.45
CA ASN A 94 -37.83 -0.69 -4.31
C ASN A 94 -38.74 -1.68 -3.55
N LYS A 95 -38.99 -1.48 -2.25
CA LYS A 95 -39.85 -2.33 -1.40
C LYS A 95 -39.46 -3.82 -1.40
N LYS A 96 -38.16 -4.12 -1.50
CA LYS A 96 -37.62 -5.49 -1.50
C LYS A 96 -37.31 -6.03 -0.09
N SER A 97 -36.97 -5.14 0.85
CA SER A 97 -36.66 -5.50 2.24
C SER A 97 -37.91 -5.90 3.02
N LYS A 98 -37.80 -6.96 3.83
CA LYS A 98 -38.85 -7.35 4.80
C LYS A 98 -38.92 -6.42 6.00
N TYR A 99 -37.81 -5.76 6.33
CA TYR A 99 -37.71 -4.84 7.45
C TYR A 99 -38.00 -3.40 7.02
N ALA A 100 -38.80 -2.70 7.82
CA ALA A 100 -39.03 -1.26 7.64
C ALA A 100 -37.76 -0.42 7.87
N ILE A 101 -36.88 -0.88 8.76
CA ILE A 101 -35.57 -0.25 9.03
C ILE A 101 -34.51 -1.38 9.09
N PRO A 102 -33.76 -1.63 8.00
CA PRO A 102 -32.70 -2.62 7.97
C PRO A 102 -31.58 -2.32 8.97
N SER A 103 -31.12 -3.37 9.66
CA SER A 103 -30.15 -3.26 10.76
C SER A 103 -28.82 -2.61 10.34
N ILE A 104 -28.38 -2.85 9.10
CA ILE A 104 -27.10 -2.35 8.58
C ILE A 104 -27.04 -0.82 8.56
N LEU A 105 -28.17 -0.13 8.36
CA LEU A 105 -28.22 1.33 8.28
C LEU A 105 -27.86 1.97 9.63
N ASN A 106 -28.14 1.29 10.74
CA ASN A 106 -27.92 1.77 12.10
C ASN A 106 -26.47 1.62 12.60
N ILE A 107 -25.59 0.95 11.86
CA ILE A 107 -24.20 0.77 12.26
C ILE A 107 -23.44 2.09 12.10
N LYS A 108 -22.91 2.60 13.22
CA LYS A 108 -22.09 3.82 13.25
C LYS A 108 -20.63 3.52 12.91
N LEU A 109 -19.95 4.48 12.29
CA LEU A 109 -18.55 4.35 11.88
C LEU A 109 -17.60 4.07 13.06
N ASN A 110 -17.85 4.67 14.22
CA ASN A 110 -17.06 4.44 15.44
C ASN A 110 -17.19 3.00 15.98
N TYR A 111 -18.23 2.26 15.58
CA TYR A 111 -18.41 0.88 16.00
C TYR A 111 -17.56 -0.11 15.18
N LEU A 112 -17.04 0.33 14.02
CA LEU A 112 -16.24 -0.51 13.13
C LEU A 112 -14.90 -0.95 13.70
N TYR A 113 -14.37 -0.22 14.69
CA TYR A 113 -13.13 -0.59 15.38
C TYR A 113 -13.20 -1.99 16.00
N ASN A 114 -14.41 -2.44 16.38
CA ASN A 114 -14.65 -3.74 17.01
C ASN A 114 -14.60 -4.92 16.04
N PHE A 115 -14.64 -4.66 14.72
CA PHE A 115 -14.71 -5.72 13.69
C PHE A 115 -13.42 -5.84 12.86
N VAL A 116 -12.46 -4.95 13.08
CA VAL A 116 -11.16 -5.03 12.42
C VAL A 116 -10.34 -6.16 13.03
N SER A 117 -9.75 -6.99 12.18
CA SER A 117 -8.84 -8.06 12.60
C SER A 117 -7.57 -7.45 13.21
N THR A 118 -7.39 -7.63 14.53
CA THR A 118 -6.19 -7.21 15.26
C THR A 118 -4.96 -7.97 14.76
N SER A 119 -5.06 -9.28 14.57
CA SER A 119 -3.97 -10.11 14.06
C SER A 119 -3.45 -9.69 12.69
N LYS A 120 -4.31 -9.19 11.79
CA LYS A 120 -3.89 -8.63 10.49
C LYS A 120 -3.42 -7.18 10.60
N ARG A 121 -3.93 -6.41 11.57
CA ARG A 121 -3.49 -5.04 11.84
C ARG A 121 -2.05 -5.04 12.35
N ASP A 122 -1.72 -5.93 13.28
CA ASP A 122 -0.40 -6.01 13.93
C ASP A 122 0.69 -6.51 12.97
N LYS A 123 0.29 -7.20 11.89
CA LYS A 123 1.19 -7.70 10.84
C LYS A 123 1.33 -6.74 9.65
N LYS A 124 0.78 -5.52 9.73
CA LYS A 124 0.63 -4.64 8.56
C LYS A 124 1.91 -3.88 8.15
N TYR A 125 2.87 -3.77 9.05
CA TYR A 125 4.11 -3.05 8.81
C TYR A 125 5.31 -3.87 9.27
N LEU A 126 6.43 -3.68 8.58
CA LEU A 126 7.71 -4.30 8.92
C LEU A 126 8.49 -3.37 9.86
N THR A 127 9.13 -3.94 10.86
CA THR A 127 10.18 -3.24 11.62
C THR A 127 11.43 -3.09 10.77
N ARG A 128 12.34 -2.20 11.18
CA ARG A 128 13.65 -2.05 10.51
C ARG A 128 14.39 -3.39 10.52
N LYS A 129 14.38 -4.11 11.65
CA LYS A 129 15.03 -5.42 11.79
C LYS A 129 14.44 -6.45 10.82
N GLU A 130 13.11 -6.54 10.74
CA GLU A 130 12.42 -7.42 9.78
C GLU A 130 12.82 -7.07 8.33
N LEU A 131 12.84 -5.78 7.97
CA LEU A 131 13.24 -5.33 6.63
C LEU A 131 14.69 -5.68 6.30
N PHE A 132 15.63 -5.42 7.22
CA PHE A 132 17.04 -5.71 6.98
C PHE A 132 17.31 -7.21 6.84
N SER A 133 16.60 -8.05 7.59
CA SER A 133 16.64 -9.51 7.42
C SER A 133 16.20 -9.99 6.02
N ILE A 134 15.36 -9.19 5.33
CA ILE A 134 14.93 -9.44 3.95
C ILE A 134 16.00 -8.92 2.98
N ILE A 135 16.50 -7.71 3.20
CA ILE A 135 17.56 -7.08 2.39
C ILE A 135 18.81 -7.95 2.34
N GLU A 136 19.25 -8.52 3.46
CA GLU A 136 20.42 -9.40 3.52
C GLU A 136 20.30 -10.61 2.59
N LYS A 137 19.08 -11.14 2.41
CA LYS A 137 18.79 -12.34 1.60
C LYS A 137 18.65 -12.04 0.11
N LEU A 138 18.52 -10.77 -0.28
CA LEU A 138 18.45 -10.40 -1.69
C LEU A 138 19.82 -10.57 -2.36
N LYS A 139 19.81 -11.02 -3.62
CA LYS A 139 21.04 -11.19 -4.40
C LYS A 139 21.55 -9.88 -4.99
N ASN A 140 20.67 -9.14 -5.65
CA ASN A 140 21.04 -7.89 -6.34
C ASN A 140 21.06 -6.72 -5.38
N PHE A 141 22.12 -5.92 -5.39
CA PHE A 141 22.23 -4.72 -4.59
C PHE A 141 21.25 -3.63 -5.05
N GLN A 142 20.92 -3.53 -6.33
CA GLN A 142 19.84 -2.65 -6.78
C GLN A 142 18.50 -3.00 -6.11
N ASP A 143 18.17 -4.27 -5.90
CA ASP A 143 16.92 -4.63 -5.22
C ASP A 143 16.99 -4.30 -3.72
N LYS A 144 18.16 -4.45 -3.09
CA LYS A 144 18.42 -4.01 -1.71
C LYS A 144 18.23 -2.51 -1.55
N ALA A 145 18.86 -1.73 -2.43
CA ALA A 145 18.77 -0.28 -2.46
C ALA A 145 17.33 0.20 -2.67
N LEU A 146 16.56 -0.48 -3.54
CA LEU A 146 15.14 -0.17 -3.74
C LEU A 146 14.34 -0.26 -2.44
N LEU A 147 14.43 -1.38 -1.72
CA LEU A 147 13.68 -1.56 -0.47
C LEU A 147 14.12 -0.56 0.60
N LEU A 148 15.43 -0.35 0.72
CA LEU A 148 16.02 0.60 1.66
C LEU A 148 15.56 2.04 1.38
N LEU A 149 15.67 2.51 0.15
CA LEU A 149 15.35 3.88 -0.23
C LEU A 149 13.86 4.19 -0.02
N ILE A 150 12.96 3.27 -0.38
CA ILE A 150 11.53 3.43 -0.10
C ILE A 150 11.28 3.56 1.40
N PHE A 151 11.92 2.72 2.23
CA PHE A 151 11.83 2.81 3.69
C PHE A 151 12.37 4.16 4.19
N LYS A 152 13.47 4.66 3.64
CA LYS A 152 14.03 5.97 3.98
C LYS A 152 13.19 7.17 3.51
N GLY A 153 12.09 6.93 2.78
CA GLY A 153 11.19 7.96 2.30
C GLY A 153 11.49 8.45 0.88
N VAL A 154 12.38 7.77 0.14
CA VAL A 154 12.71 8.09 -1.25
C VAL A 154 11.81 7.24 -2.15
N LEU A 155 10.71 7.82 -2.62
CA LEU A 155 9.73 7.14 -3.47
C LEU A 155 9.17 8.09 -4.53
N GLY A 156 8.65 9.24 -4.10
CA GLY A 156 8.06 10.23 -4.99
C GLY A 156 6.79 9.78 -5.70
N TYR A 157 6.22 10.70 -6.46
CA TYR A 157 5.10 10.39 -7.35
C TYR A 157 5.56 9.35 -8.39
N GLN A 158 4.89 8.20 -8.40
CA GLN A 158 5.15 7.11 -9.35
C GLN A 158 6.64 6.68 -9.43
N TYR A 159 7.35 6.56 -8.30
CA TYR A 159 8.76 6.16 -8.27
C TYR A 159 9.73 7.17 -8.91
N LYS A 160 9.31 8.42 -9.16
CA LYS A 160 10.16 9.43 -9.81
C LYS A 160 11.41 9.80 -9.01
N ASP A 161 11.35 9.78 -7.68
CA ASP A 161 12.53 10.03 -6.84
C ASP A 161 13.60 8.98 -7.11
N LEU A 162 13.20 7.71 -7.18
CA LEU A 162 14.09 6.57 -7.43
C LEU A 162 14.57 6.55 -8.88
N SER A 163 13.67 6.80 -9.83
CA SER A 163 13.99 6.81 -11.26
C SER A 163 14.99 7.91 -11.62
N ASN A 164 14.98 9.05 -10.92
CA ASN A 164 15.86 10.18 -11.23
C ASN A 164 17.03 10.32 -10.26
N LEU A 165 17.24 9.35 -9.37
CA LEU A 165 18.32 9.34 -8.40
C LEU A 165 19.65 9.07 -9.10
N ARG A 166 20.61 10.00 -8.94
CA ARG A 166 21.92 9.93 -9.58
C ARG A 166 22.99 9.43 -8.62
N SER A 167 24.06 8.86 -9.17
CA SER A 167 25.24 8.47 -8.37
C SER A 167 25.88 9.68 -7.69
N SER A 168 25.84 10.86 -8.35
CA SER A 168 26.31 12.14 -7.80
C SER A 168 25.51 12.66 -6.62
N ASP A 169 24.30 12.14 -6.39
CA ASP A 169 23.44 12.55 -5.27
C ASP A 169 23.91 11.92 -3.94
N LEU A 170 24.80 10.92 -4.01
CA LEU A 170 25.36 10.20 -2.87
C LEU A 170 26.74 10.77 -2.50
N ASP A 171 26.81 11.42 -1.35
CA ASP A 171 28.08 11.74 -0.70
C ASP A 171 28.44 10.63 0.28
N PHE A 172 29.34 9.75 -0.15
CA PHE A 172 29.80 8.62 0.67
C PHE A 172 30.73 9.03 1.81
N GLU A 173 31.38 10.18 1.73
CA GLU A 173 32.27 10.67 2.80
C GLU A 173 31.44 11.23 3.95
N SER A 174 30.45 12.06 3.64
CA SER A 174 29.55 12.63 4.65
C SER A 174 28.33 11.75 4.96
N ARG A 175 28.14 10.64 4.24
CA ARG A 175 27.02 9.69 4.35
C ARG A 175 25.67 10.38 4.19
N LYS A 176 25.58 11.23 3.16
CA LYS A 176 24.40 12.00 2.82
C LYS A 176 23.86 11.60 1.46
N LEU A 177 22.54 11.57 1.35
CA LEU A 177 21.85 11.49 0.07
C LEU A 177 21.04 12.77 -0.14
N ASN A 178 21.34 13.49 -1.21
CA ASN A 178 20.64 14.69 -1.64
C ASN A 178 19.81 14.38 -2.88
N TYR A 179 18.49 14.22 -2.74
CA TYR A 179 17.65 13.79 -3.85
C TYR A 179 16.54 14.79 -4.15
N ARG A 180 16.01 14.71 -5.37
CA ARG A 180 14.84 15.47 -5.80
C ARG A 180 13.58 14.68 -5.49
N HIS A 181 12.71 15.27 -4.68
CA HIS A 181 11.42 14.74 -4.30
C HIS A 181 10.33 15.28 -5.22
N TYR A 182 9.72 14.38 -5.99
CA TYR A 182 8.65 14.69 -6.94
C TYR A 182 7.29 14.38 -6.30
N TYR A 183 6.37 15.34 -6.33
CA TYR A 183 5.00 15.15 -5.83
C TYR A 183 3.98 15.91 -6.67
N ILE A 184 2.70 15.54 -6.56
CA ILE A 184 1.59 16.23 -7.23
C ILE A 184 0.79 16.98 -6.17
N ASP A 185 0.60 18.28 -6.38
CA ASP A 185 -0.33 19.10 -5.60
C ASP A 185 -1.13 20.03 -6.53
N LYS A 186 -2.02 20.84 -5.96
CA LYS A 186 -2.77 21.86 -6.68
C LYS A 186 -1.98 23.17 -6.74
N ASP A 187 -1.94 23.77 -7.93
CA ASP A 187 -1.52 25.16 -8.11
C ASP A 187 -2.53 26.13 -7.47
N PRO A 188 -2.23 27.44 -7.38
CA PRO A 188 -3.16 28.45 -6.87
C PRO A 188 -4.52 28.48 -7.60
N GLU A 189 -4.55 28.06 -8.87
CA GLU A 189 -5.75 27.95 -9.70
C GLU A 189 -6.54 26.64 -9.48
N GLY A 190 -6.02 25.72 -8.68
CA GLY A 190 -6.64 24.44 -8.33
C GLY A 190 -6.35 23.26 -9.28
N ASN A 191 -5.49 23.45 -10.29
CA ASN A 191 -5.07 22.42 -11.22
C ASN A 191 -3.99 21.53 -10.60
N LYS A 192 -4.02 20.24 -10.92
CA LYS A 192 -2.98 19.31 -10.47
C LYS A 192 -1.68 19.54 -11.26
N VAL A 193 -0.61 19.88 -10.56
CA VAL A 193 0.71 20.16 -11.11
C VAL A 193 1.78 19.34 -10.37
N GLU A 194 2.86 19.02 -11.08
CA GLU A 194 4.03 18.38 -10.49
C GLU A 194 4.98 19.41 -9.89
N PHE A 195 5.39 19.15 -8.65
CA PHE A 195 6.35 19.95 -7.90
C PHE A 195 7.59 19.12 -7.59
N VAL A 196 8.71 19.83 -7.40
CA VAL A 196 10.01 19.24 -7.08
C VAL A 196 10.63 20.00 -5.92
N GLU A 197 11.06 19.26 -4.91
CA GLU A 197 11.79 19.77 -3.74
C GLU A 197 13.13 19.04 -3.60
N GLU A 198 14.16 19.73 -3.13
CA GLU A 198 15.41 19.07 -2.73
C GLU A 198 15.29 18.57 -1.29
N LYS A 199 15.68 17.32 -1.05
CA LYS A 199 15.67 16.69 0.27
C LYS A 199 17.01 16.05 0.57
N GLU A 200 17.48 16.21 1.80
CA GLU A 200 18.66 15.55 2.34
C GLU A 200 18.23 14.45 3.33
N ILE A 201 18.86 13.27 3.25
CA ILE A 201 18.78 12.26 4.29
C ILE A 201 20.17 11.79 4.71
N LEU A 202 20.30 11.50 6.01
CA LEU A 202 21.50 10.88 6.58
C LEU A 202 21.44 9.35 6.43
N LEU A 203 22.58 8.74 6.13
CA LEU A 203 22.76 7.31 5.96
C LEU A 203 23.62 6.74 7.09
N THR A 204 23.29 5.54 7.54
CA THR A 204 24.23 4.73 8.35
C THR A 204 25.32 4.12 7.46
N ASP A 205 26.37 3.56 8.06
CA ASP A 205 27.45 2.90 7.30
C ASP A 205 26.93 1.72 6.46
N GLU A 206 26.04 0.92 7.05
CA GLU A 206 25.39 -0.20 6.37
C GLU A 206 24.54 0.28 5.17
N GLU A 207 23.78 1.36 5.36
CA GLU A 207 22.95 1.95 4.31
C GLU A 207 23.81 2.53 3.17
N ALA A 208 24.85 3.29 3.51
CA ALA A 208 25.79 3.83 2.53
C ALA A 208 26.51 2.72 1.75
N TYR A 209 26.89 1.63 2.42
CA TYR A 209 27.46 0.45 1.77
C TYR A 209 26.51 -0.18 0.75
N ILE A 210 25.24 -0.39 1.11
CA ILE A 210 24.24 -0.96 0.20
C ILE A 210 24.08 -0.09 -1.05
N LEU A 211 23.99 1.24 -0.88
CA LEU A 211 23.83 2.16 -2.01
C LEU A 211 25.08 2.21 -2.89
N LYS A 212 26.27 2.22 -2.28
CA LYS A 212 27.55 2.15 -3.03
C LYS A 212 27.67 0.85 -3.83
N ALA A 213 27.31 -0.27 -3.22
CA ALA A 213 27.35 -1.56 -3.88
C ALA A 213 26.32 -1.67 -5.01
N ALA A 214 25.16 -1.03 -4.88
CA ALA A 214 24.17 -0.93 -5.96
C ALA A 214 24.67 -0.09 -7.14
N ASP A 215 25.32 1.05 -6.84
CA ASP A 215 25.94 1.92 -7.84
C ASP A 215 27.04 1.20 -8.63
N CYS A 216 27.86 0.40 -7.93
CA CYS A 216 28.94 -0.38 -8.54
C CYS A 216 28.48 -1.72 -9.16
N GLU A 217 27.17 -2.02 -9.16
CA GLU A 217 26.66 -3.31 -9.63
C GLU A 217 26.74 -3.41 -11.17
N LEU A 218 27.44 -4.43 -11.67
CA LEU A 218 27.66 -4.65 -13.11
C LEU A 218 26.71 -5.69 -13.72
N GLU A 219 26.09 -6.51 -12.88
CA GLU A 219 25.24 -7.61 -13.30
C GLU A 219 23.95 -7.67 -12.49
N TYR A 220 22.83 -7.91 -13.17
CA TYR A 220 21.54 -8.13 -12.54
C TYR A 220 21.08 -9.57 -12.74
N TYR A 221 20.74 -10.23 -11.64
CA TYR A 221 20.22 -11.59 -11.62
C TYR A 221 18.69 -11.54 -11.52
N PRO A 222 17.95 -11.83 -12.60
CA PRO A 222 16.50 -11.86 -12.53
C PRO A 222 16.02 -12.95 -11.56
N PRO A 223 14.85 -12.76 -10.92
CA PRO A 223 14.27 -13.82 -10.12
C PRO A 223 13.98 -15.05 -10.98
N ILE A 224 14.17 -16.23 -10.39
CA ILE A 224 13.93 -17.51 -11.06
C ILE A 224 12.43 -17.64 -11.31
N ASP A 225 12.01 -17.39 -12.54
CA ASP A 225 10.66 -17.69 -13.01
C ASP A 225 10.52 -19.21 -13.15
N LYS A 226 9.59 -19.82 -12.40
CA LYS A 226 9.32 -21.27 -12.45
C LYS A 226 9.00 -21.77 -13.86
N ASN A 227 8.55 -20.88 -14.75
CA ASN A 227 8.13 -21.20 -16.11
C ASN A 227 9.17 -20.84 -17.18
N LYS A 228 10.32 -20.25 -16.82
CA LYS A 228 11.39 -19.93 -17.77
C LYS A 228 12.69 -20.61 -17.36
N LYS A 229 13.42 -21.14 -18.35
CA LYS A 229 14.81 -21.59 -18.14
C LYS A 229 15.59 -20.47 -17.47
N ASN A 230 16.44 -20.80 -16.49
CA ASN A 230 17.32 -19.87 -15.78
C ASN A 230 17.87 -18.83 -16.76
N GLN A 231 17.31 -17.62 -16.68
CA GLN A 231 17.87 -16.47 -17.37
C GLN A 231 19.09 -16.11 -16.54
N GLY A 232 20.28 -16.27 -17.11
CA GLY A 232 21.53 -15.93 -16.43
C GLY A 232 21.57 -14.45 -16.03
N ALA A 233 22.72 -14.01 -15.54
CA ALA A 233 22.93 -12.59 -15.27
C ALA A 233 22.75 -11.76 -16.55
N PHE A 234 22.17 -10.58 -16.41
CA PHE A 234 22.20 -9.53 -17.43
C PHE A 234 23.27 -8.51 -17.05
N SER A 235 24.14 -8.15 -17.99
CA SER A 235 25.02 -6.99 -17.80
C SER A 235 24.19 -5.72 -17.64
N LEU A 236 24.65 -4.81 -16.80
CA LEU A 236 24.00 -3.52 -16.55
C LEU A 236 24.69 -2.43 -17.37
N LYS A 237 23.90 -1.51 -17.92
CA LYS A 237 24.41 -0.35 -18.66
C LYS A 237 24.99 0.66 -17.66
N GLU A 238 26.21 1.12 -17.91
CA GLU A 238 26.81 2.20 -17.13
C GLU A 238 26.14 3.54 -17.47
N THR A 239 25.55 4.19 -16.47
CA THR A 239 24.84 5.48 -16.59
C THR A 239 25.06 6.32 -15.34
N GLU A 240 24.67 7.60 -15.36
CA GLU A 240 24.74 8.50 -14.20
C GLU A 240 23.73 8.18 -13.08
N TYR A 241 22.81 7.23 -13.32
CA TYR A 241 21.72 6.90 -12.41
C TYR A 241 22.10 5.75 -11.48
N LEU A 242 21.69 5.82 -10.21
CA LEU A 242 21.92 4.75 -9.23
C LEU A 242 21.32 3.42 -9.68
N PHE A 243 20.10 3.47 -10.25
CA PHE A 243 19.40 2.29 -10.74
C PHE A 243 19.65 2.08 -12.23
N LYS A 244 20.45 1.07 -12.54
CA LYS A 244 20.92 0.77 -13.89
C LYS A 244 19.97 -0.17 -14.63
N LYS A 245 19.78 0.07 -15.93
CA LYS A 245 19.04 -0.82 -16.84
C LYS A 245 19.90 -2.02 -17.24
N ALA A 246 19.24 -3.12 -17.60
CA ALA A 246 19.91 -4.21 -18.30
C ALA A 246 20.40 -3.73 -19.67
N ASP A 247 21.65 -4.02 -19.99
CA ASP A 247 22.26 -3.73 -21.27
C ASP A 247 21.64 -4.65 -22.33
N SER A 248 20.78 -4.07 -23.17
CA SER A 248 20.08 -4.80 -24.21
C SER A 248 20.14 -4.03 -25.52
N ASN A 249 20.58 -4.70 -26.59
CA ASN A 249 20.58 -4.17 -27.96
C ASN A 249 19.16 -3.89 -28.51
N ARG A 250 18.09 -4.14 -27.73
CA ARG A 250 16.69 -4.05 -28.17
C ARG A 250 16.02 -2.72 -27.86
N SER A 251 16.63 -1.85 -27.06
CA SER A 251 16.02 -0.58 -26.67
C SER A 251 16.68 0.60 -27.40
N ARG A 252 15.94 1.24 -28.31
CA ARG A 252 16.11 2.67 -28.63
C ARG A 252 15.52 3.52 -27.50
N ASP A 253 15.86 3.20 -26.26
CA ASP A 253 15.37 3.97 -25.11
C ASP A 253 16.02 5.35 -25.20
N LEU A 254 15.18 6.37 -25.32
CA LEU A 254 15.60 7.78 -25.37
C LEU A 254 16.16 8.23 -24.01
N ASP A 255 15.70 7.62 -22.91
CA ASP A 255 16.13 7.93 -21.56
C ASP A 255 16.98 6.81 -20.95
N ASP A 256 18.04 7.19 -20.25
CA ASP A 256 18.95 6.28 -19.56
C ASP A 256 18.46 5.81 -18.18
N ASN A 257 17.43 6.46 -17.63
CA ASN A 257 16.89 6.15 -16.30
C ASN A 257 15.97 4.91 -16.27
N LEU A 258 16.05 4.11 -15.19
CA LEU A 258 15.24 2.91 -15.06
C LEU A 258 13.73 3.23 -15.03
N ALA A 259 12.96 2.60 -15.92
CA ALA A 259 11.52 2.84 -16.02
C ALA A 259 10.77 2.52 -14.71
N GLN A 260 9.78 3.35 -14.38
CA GLN A 260 8.94 3.23 -13.17
C GLN A 260 8.29 1.84 -13.02
N GLN A 261 7.84 1.26 -14.13
CA GLN A 261 7.25 -0.08 -14.20
C GLN A 261 8.22 -1.16 -13.66
N THR A 262 9.53 -0.99 -13.88
CA THR A 262 10.54 -1.95 -13.44
C THR A 262 10.67 -1.98 -11.92
N PHE A 263 10.60 -0.83 -11.24
CA PHE A 263 10.58 -0.78 -9.78
C PHE A 263 9.35 -1.50 -9.20
N PHE A 264 8.18 -1.29 -9.80
CA PHE A 264 6.95 -1.99 -9.41
C PHE A 264 7.10 -3.51 -9.56
N LEU A 265 7.65 -3.99 -10.68
CA LEU A 265 7.87 -5.42 -10.92
C LEU A 265 8.88 -6.02 -9.94
N ARG A 266 10.01 -5.35 -9.70
CA ARG A 266 11.04 -5.79 -8.74
C ARG A 266 10.47 -5.93 -7.33
N LEU A 267 9.65 -4.97 -6.89
CA LEU A 267 9.00 -5.05 -5.59
C LEU A 267 7.95 -6.16 -5.53
N LYS A 268 7.17 -6.36 -6.60
CA LYS A 268 6.24 -7.48 -6.70
C LYS A 268 6.95 -8.82 -6.57
N TRP A 269 8.11 -8.98 -7.19
CA TRP A 269 8.93 -10.19 -7.06
C TRP A 269 9.46 -10.37 -5.64
N ALA A 270 9.97 -9.31 -5.00
CA ALA A 270 10.37 -9.39 -3.60
C ALA A 270 9.21 -9.86 -2.69
N LYS A 271 8.02 -9.29 -2.88
CA LYS A 271 6.79 -9.70 -2.21
C LYS A 271 6.52 -11.21 -2.35
N GLU A 272 6.59 -11.73 -3.57
CA GLU A 272 6.33 -13.14 -3.90
C GLU A 272 7.43 -14.08 -3.35
N CYS A 273 8.70 -13.71 -3.51
CA CYS A 273 9.85 -14.48 -3.05
C CYS A 273 9.85 -14.69 -1.54
N PHE A 274 9.57 -13.62 -0.77
CA PHE A 274 9.56 -13.68 0.69
C PHE A 274 8.19 -14.03 1.28
N LYS A 275 7.17 -14.22 0.43
CA LYS A 275 5.76 -14.42 0.84
C LYS A 275 5.32 -13.38 1.88
N ASN A 276 5.76 -12.14 1.69
CA ASN A 276 5.56 -11.08 2.67
C ASN A 276 4.69 -9.99 2.05
N ASP A 277 3.41 -9.98 2.42
CA ASP A 277 2.43 -9.05 1.88
C ASP A 277 2.70 -7.58 2.23
N MET A 278 3.64 -7.30 3.15
CA MET A 278 4.00 -5.95 3.58
C MET A 278 5.08 -5.30 2.73
N LEU A 279 5.68 -6.04 1.78
CA LEU A 279 6.59 -5.50 0.78
C LEU A 279 5.80 -4.76 -0.32
N THR A 280 5.16 -3.67 0.08
CA THR A 280 4.50 -2.72 -0.83
C THR A 280 5.13 -1.34 -0.67
N PRO A 281 5.08 -0.46 -1.70
CA PRO A 281 5.74 0.84 -1.62
C PRO A 281 5.20 1.66 -0.46
N ARG A 282 3.87 1.66 -0.32
CA ARG A 282 3.16 2.41 0.71
C ARG A 282 3.45 1.87 2.11
N SER A 283 3.46 0.55 2.30
CA SER A 283 3.76 -0.05 3.61
C SER A 283 5.20 0.24 4.05
N LEU A 284 6.18 0.09 3.15
CA LEU A 284 7.59 0.38 3.43
C LEU A 284 7.82 1.85 3.74
N TYR A 285 7.26 2.75 2.93
CA TYR A 285 7.34 4.19 3.12
C TYR A 285 6.76 4.63 4.47
N ILE A 286 5.56 4.14 4.82
CA ILE A 286 4.94 4.43 6.11
C ILE A 286 5.78 3.85 7.26
N ALA A 287 6.28 2.62 7.12
CA ALA A 287 7.06 1.96 8.17
C ALA A 287 8.34 2.74 8.50
N GLY A 288 9.07 3.22 7.50
CA GLY A 288 10.29 3.97 7.76
C GLY A 288 10.04 5.41 8.21
N TYR A 289 8.95 6.04 7.76
CA TYR A 289 8.52 7.32 8.34
C TYR A 289 8.19 7.18 9.83
N VAL A 290 7.44 6.13 10.21
CA VAL A 290 7.16 5.82 11.63
C VAL A 290 8.41 5.49 12.40
N TYR A 291 9.35 4.73 11.82
CA TYR A 291 10.63 4.43 12.46
C TYR A 291 11.37 5.70 12.85
N ASN A 292 11.52 6.66 11.92
CA ASN A 292 12.17 7.94 12.21
C ASN A 292 11.45 8.70 13.34
N LEU A 293 10.13 8.69 13.35
CA LEU A 293 9.35 9.36 14.39
C LEU A 293 9.50 8.73 15.77
N LEU A 294 9.61 7.40 15.84
CA LEU A 294 9.91 6.69 17.07
C LEU A 294 11.30 7.04 17.60
N GLN A 295 12.30 7.18 16.73
CA GLN A 295 13.66 7.60 17.11
C GLN A 295 13.70 9.03 17.66
N MET A 296 12.78 9.90 17.26
CA MET A 296 12.72 11.29 17.73
C MET A 296 11.91 11.47 19.03
N GLU A 297 11.27 10.41 19.56
CA GLU A 297 10.40 10.44 20.74
C GLU A 297 9.31 11.54 20.73
N ILE A 298 8.84 11.94 19.54
CA ILE A 298 7.92 13.08 19.41
C ILE A 298 6.52 12.70 19.90
N GLN A 299 6.00 13.47 20.87
CA GLN A 299 4.59 13.52 21.20
C GLN A 299 3.88 14.45 20.21
N TRP A 300 2.82 13.99 19.55
CA TRP A 300 2.07 14.80 18.59
C TRP A 300 0.58 14.85 18.88
N LYS A 301 -0.04 15.99 18.54
CA LYS A 301 -1.49 16.13 18.46
C LYS A 301 -1.97 15.95 17.02
N ALA A 302 -3.27 15.62 16.87
CA ALA A 302 -3.86 15.32 15.57
C ALA A 302 -3.78 16.49 14.57
N GLY A 303 -4.05 17.72 15.03
CA GLY A 303 -4.02 18.93 14.19
C GLY A 303 -2.61 19.23 13.68
N GLU A 304 -1.66 19.36 14.61
CA GLU A 304 -0.25 19.64 14.33
C GLU A 304 0.37 18.63 13.34
N MET A 305 0.10 17.34 13.52
CA MET A 305 0.62 16.31 12.62
C MET A 305 -0.05 16.35 11.24
N THR A 306 -1.34 16.67 11.17
CA THR A 306 -2.03 16.80 9.88
C THR A 306 -1.47 17.97 9.07
N GLU A 307 -1.20 19.10 9.73
CA GLU A 307 -0.56 20.26 9.12
C GLU A 307 0.87 19.96 8.69
N LEU A 308 1.68 19.31 9.55
CA LEU A 308 3.05 18.92 9.21
C LEU A 308 3.12 17.96 8.02
N LEU A 309 2.22 16.97 7.97
CA LEU A 309 2.15 16.03 6.85
C LEU A 309 1.81 16.74 5.54
N LYS A 310 0.93 17.75 5.60
CA LYS A 310 0.57 18.57 4.45
C LYS A 310 1.74 19.48 4.03
N ASP A 311 2.35 20.18 4.99
CA ASP A 311 3.47 21.09 4.79
C ASP A 311 4.69 20.40 4.19
N LYS A 312 4.99 19.17 4.63
CA LYS A 312 6.10 18.36 4.11
C LYS A 312 5.77 17.55 2.86
N SER A 313 4.59 17.79 2.26
CA SER A 313 4.11 17.08 1.07
C SER A 313 4.07 15.54 1.26
N ILE A 314 3.75 15.09 2.46
CA ILE A 314 3.74 13.67 2.84
C ILE A 314 2.35 13.09 2.56
N GLY A 315 2.24 12.23 1.54
CA GLY A 315 1.00 11.55 1.11
C GLY A 315 0.43 10.48 2.07
N ILE A 316 0.60 10.65 3.39
CA ILE A 316 0.08 9.79 4.44
C ILE A 316 -0.99 10.57 5.22
N SER A 317 -2.18 9.99 5.42
CA SER A 317 -3.18 10.62 6.28
C SER A 317 -2.83 10.43 7.76
N TYR A 318 -3.19 11.40 8.61
CA TYR A 318 -2.95 11.32 10.06
C TYR A 318 -3.48 10.01 10.68
N LEU A 319 -4.67 9.56 10.32
CA LEU A 319 -5.23 8.32 10.85
C LEU A 319 -4.40 7.09 10.46
N THR A 320 -3.91 7.06 9.22
CA THR A 320 -3.04 5.97 8.73
C THR A 320 -1.73 5.97 9.52
N LEU A 321 -1.12 7.15 9.67
CA LEU A 321 0.13 7.31 10.41
C LEU A 321 -0.03 6.91 11.88
N LYS A 322 -1.07 7.40 12.55
CA LYS A 322 -1.39 7.09 13.94
C LYS A 322 -1.51 5.58 14.14
N ASN A 323 -2.26 4.89 13.28
CA ASN A 323 -2.43 3.45 13.37
C ASN A 323 -1.12 2.69 13.14
N ALA A 324 -0.31 3.13 12.17
CA ALA A 324 1.01 2.55 11.93
C ALA A 324 1.97 2.76 13.10
N TYR A 325 1.95 3.95 13.71
CA TYR A 325 2.75 4.29 14.88
C TYR A 325 2.49 3.36 16.05
N TYR A 326 1.24 3.19 16.47
CA TYR A 326 0.91 2.30 17.58
C TYR A 326 1.24 0.83 17.27
N CYS A 327 0.99 0.38 16.03
CA CYS A 327 1.33 -0.97 15.61
C CYS A 327 2.84 -1.25 15.71
N LEU A 328 3.68 -0.33 15.18
CA LEU A 328 5.13 -0.52 15.20
C LEU A 328 5.72 -0.28 16.58
N LYS A 329 5.19 0.65 17.36
CA LYS A 329 5.63 0.89 18.74
C LYS A 329 5.53 -0.37 19.60
N GLU A 330 4.43 -1.10 19.52
CA GLU A 330 4.27 -2.38 20.23
C GLU A 330 5.24 -3.44 19.70
N LYS A 331 5.45 -3.53 18.37
CA LYS A 331 6.42 -4.46 17.79
C LYS A 331 7.84 -4.21 18.28
N TYR A 332 8.31 -2.96 18.27
CA TYR A 332 9.65 -2.60 18.75
C TYR A 332 9.81 -2.91 20.25
N LYS A 333 8.78 -2.63 21.06
CA LYS A 333 8.81 -2.99 22.49
C LYS A 333 9.01 -4.50 22.70
N ILE A 334 8.32 -5.34 21.93
CA ILE A 334 8.48 -6.80 21.99
C ILE A 334 9.90 -7.21 21.55
N GLU A 335 10.44 -6.60 20.48
CA GLU A 335 11.81 -6.86 20.02
C GLU A 335 12.85 -6.54 21.11
N ASP A 336 12.72 -5.40 21.79
CA ASP A 336 13.61 -4.96 22.87
C ASP A 336 13.53 -5.89 24.10
N GLU A 337 12.32 -6.33 24.47
CA GLU A 337 12.09 -7.29 25.54
C GLU A 337 12.73 -8.65 25.23
N MET A 338 12.61 -9.12 23.99
CA MET A 338 13.25 -10.36 23.55
C MET A 338 14.77 -10.26 23.60
N GLU A 339 15.38 -9.20 23.07
CA GLU A 339 16.83 -9.00 23.11
C GLU A 339 17.37 -8.93 24.55
N SER A 340 16.64 -8.28 25.45
CA SER A 340 16.98 -8.20 26.88
C SER A 340 16.92 -9.57 27.57
N SER A 341 16.06 -10.48 27.13
CA SER A 341 15.94 -11.84 27.66
C SER A 341 17.02 -12.81 27.15
N TYR A 342 17.61 -12.56 25.97
CA TYR A 342 18.70 -13.37 25.42
C TYR A 342 20.08 -12.97 25.97
N ASN A 343 20.21 -11.75 26.51
CA ASN A 343 21.46 -11.22 27.06
C ASN A 343 21.59 -11.37 28.59
N ASN A 344 20.61 -12.00 29.25
CA ASN A 344 20.63 -12.45 30.64
C ASN A 344 20.61 -13.97 30.70
#